data_AF-A0A1F6H662-F1
#
_entry.id   AF-A0A1F6H662-F1
#
_cell.length_a   1.000
_cell.length_b   1.000
_cell.length_c   1.000
_cell.angle_alpha   90.00
_cell.angle_beta   90.00
_cell.angle_gamma   90.00
#
_symmetry.space_group_name_H-M   'P 1'
#
loop_
_entity.id
_entity.type
_entity.pdbx_description
1 polymer ?
#
loop_
_entity_poly.entity_id
_entity_poly.type
_entity_poly.pdbx_seq_one_letter_code
_entity_poly.pdbx_strand_id
1 'polypeptide(L)' 'MKIKVVVHPNSKKKRMDKDLLGILHVYVSEPPLKGRANMAVIESLTKYFKTKRRNVILLSGSKSKNKAFEILGSY' A
#
# COMPACT_ATOMS: atom_id res chain seq x y z
N MET A 1 4.48 -13.00 1.95
CA MET A 1 3.47 -12.58 2.96
C MET A 1 2.38 -11.76 2.26
N LYS A 2 1.10 -12.11 2.43
CA LYS A 2 -0.02 -11.35 1.83
C LYS A 2 -0.60 -10.37 2.84
N ILE A 3 -0.78 -9.12 2.43
CA ILE A 3 -1.36 -8.07 3.26
C ILE A 3 -2.52 -7.39 2.52
N LYS A 4 -3.58 -7.11 3.27
CA LYS A 4 -4.70 -6.29 2.78
C LYS A 4 -4.42 -4.84 3.13
N VAL A 5 -4.55 -3.97 2.15
CA VAL A 5 -4.24 -2.54 2.26
C VAL A 5 -5.44 -1.73 1.78
N VAL A 6 -5.93 -0.81 2.61
CA VAL A 6 -6.97 0.15 2.23
C VAL A 6 -6.30 1.49 1.97
N VAL A 7 -6.37 1.94 0.72
CA VAL A 7 -5.73 3.17 0.25
C VAL A 7 -6.71 4.33 0.34
N HIS A 8 -6.30 5.37 1.05
CA HIS A 8 -7.02 6.64 1.20
C HIS A 8 -6.24 7.75 0.47
N PRO A 9 -6.48 7.92 -0.84
CA PRO A 9 -5.81 8.96 -1.62
C PRO A 9 -6.33 10.36 -1.27
N ASN A 10 -5.65 11.41 -1.74
CA ASN A 10 -5.94 12.82 -1.42
C ASN A 10 -5.90 13.15 0.09
N SER A 11 -5.14 12.39 0.87
CA SER A 11 -4.93 12.68 2.28
C SER A 11 -3.92 13.80 2.47
N LYS A 12 -4.25 14.80 3.30
CA LYS A 12 -3.34 15.90 3.63
C LYS A 12 -2.04 15.45 4.30
N LYS A 13 -2.06 14.31 4.99
CA LYS A 13 -0.91 13.74 5.69
C LYS A 13 -0.72 12.28 5.27
N LYS A 14 0.54 11.90 5.02
CA LYS A 14 0.92 10.51 4.77
C LYS A 14 0.95 9.75 6.09
N ARG A 15 0.12 8.72 6.22
CA ARG A 15 -0.04 7.91 7.45
C ARG A 15 -0.28 6.45 7.10
N MET A 16 0.18 5.55 7.96
CA MET A 16 -0.15 4.14 7.90
C MET A 16 -0.72 3.71 9.24
N ASP A 17 -1.90 3.12 9.23
CA ASP A 17 -2.50 2.48 10.40
C ASP A 17 -2.72 1.01 10.13
N LYS A 18 -2.64 0.20 11.18
CA LYS A 18 -3.03 -1.19 11.11
C LYS A 18 -4.30 -1.35 11.93
N ASP A 19 -5.33 -1.87 11.29
CA ASP A 19 -6.60 -2.20 11.94
C ASP A 19 -6.46 -3.50 12.76
N LEU A 20 -7.37 -3.71 13.70
CA LEU A 20 -7.41 -4.86 14.61
C LEU A 20 -7.56 -6.19 13.83
N LEU A 21 -8.19 -6.13 12.67
CA LEU A 21 -8.36 -7.26 11.74
C LEU A 21 -7.11 -7.54 10.87
N GLY A 22 -6.02 -6.79 11.06
CA GLY A 22 -4.78 -6.94 10.30
C GLY A 22 -4.79 -6.27 8.93
N ILE A 23 -5.74 -5.37 8.68
CA ILE A 23 -5.83 -4.57 7.44
C ILE A 23 -4.99 -3.30 7.60
N LEU A 24 -4.16 -2.98 6.62
CA LEU A 24 -3.30 -1.79 6.64
C LEU A 24 -3.99 -0.60 5.94
N HIS A 25 -4.31 0.46 6.67
CA HIS A 25 -4.85 1.68 6.11
C HIS A 25 -3.71 2.62 5.73
N VAL A 26 -3.57 2.94 4.44
CA VAL A 26 -2.48 3.78 3.92
C VAL A 26 -3.09 5.06 3.35
N TYR A 27 -2.79 6.16 4.02
CA TYR A 27 -3.18 7.51 3.64
C TYR A 27 -2.07 8.11 2.79
N VAL A 28 -2.39 8.45 1.54
CA VAL A 28 -1.45 9.06 0.59
C VAL A 28 -2.01 10.38 0.09
N SER A 29 -1.13 11.35 -0.12
CA SER A 29 -1.49 12.65 -0.71
C SER A 29 -1.75 12.55 -2.22
N GLU A 30 -1.16 11.54 -2.85
CA GLU A 30 -1.18 11.34 -4.27
C GLU A 30 -2.58 10.91 -4.73
N PRO A 31 -3.09 11.52 -5.82
CA PRO A 31 -4.40 11.16 -6.34
C PRO A 31 -4.38 9.73 -6.93
N PRO A 32 -5.55 9.06 -7.03
CA PRO A 32 -5.64 7.75 -7.67
C PRO A 32 -5.47 7.82 -9.21
N LEU A 33 -5.23 9.01 -9.75
CA LEU A 33 -5.04 9.26 -11.17
C LEU A 33 -3.73 8.63 -11.68
N LYS A 34 -3.79 7.98 -12.86
CA LYS A 34 -2.63 7.42 -13.58
C LYS A 34 -1.75 6.48 -12.72
N GLY A 35 -2.31 5.82 -11.71
CA GLY A 35 -1.56 4.90 -10.84
C GLY A 35 -0.61 5.57 -9.82
N ARG A 36 -0.67 6.90 -9.65
CA ARG A 36 0.19 7.63 -8.69
C ARG A 36 -0.03 7.17 -7.24
N ALA A 37 -1.28 6.97 -6.82
CA ALA A 37 -1.59 6.40 -5.51
C ALA A 37 -0.98 4.99 -5.33
N ASN A 38 -0.93 4.16 -6.39
CA ASN A 38 -0.34 2.82 -6.29
C ASN A 38 1.17 2.92 -6.01
N MET A 39 1.87 3.81 -6.72
CA MET A 39 3.30 4.04 -6.50
C MET A 39 3.56 4.56 -5.09
N ALA A 40 2.77 5.53 -4.61
CA ALA A 40 2.91 6.08 -3.26
C ALA A 40 2.68 5.02 -2.17
N VAL A 41 1.73 4.11 -2.38
CA VAL A 41 1.47 2.98 -1.47
C VAL A 41 2.64 2.00 -1.49
N ILE A 42 3.14 1.62 -2.67
CA ILE A 42 4.31 0.74 -2.78
C ILE A 42 5.52 1.36 -2.07
N GLU A 43 5.77 2.65 -2.24
CA GLU A 43 6.85 3.35 -1.53
C GLU A 43 6.66 3.30 -0.02
N SER A 44 5.45 3.56 0.46
CA SER A 44 5.14 3.51 1.89
C SER A 44 5.35 2.10 2.46
N LEU A 45 4.91 1.08 1.73
CA LEU A 45 5.11 -0.33 2.09
C LEU A 45 6.60 -0.72 2.07
N THR A 46 7.36 -0.30 1.07
CA THR A 46 8.81 -0.59 1.02
C THR A 46 9.57 0.01 2.20
N LYS A 47 9.22 1.23 2.62
CA LYS A 47 9.82 1.87 3.80
C LYS A 47 9.41 1.16 5.09
N TYR A 48 8.13 0.80 5.22
CA TYR A 48 7.61 0.11 6.41
C TYR A 48 8.24 -1.28 6.60
N PHE A 49 8.26 -2.08 5.54
CA PHE A 49 8.78 -3.45 5.56
C PHE A 49 10.28 -3.54 5.24
N LYS A 50 10.96 -2.40 5.04
CA LYS A 50 12.37 -2.31 4.61
C LYS A 50 12.71 -3.25 3.44
N THR A 51 11.79 -3.38 2.49
CA THR A 51 11.90 -4.30 1.35
C THR A 51 12.01 -3.55 0.03
N LYS A 52 12.44 -4.23 -1.03
CA LYS A 52 12.58 -3.61 -2.37
C LYS A 52 11.22 -3.45 -3.04
N ARG A 53 11.04 -2.43 -3.90
CA ARG A 53 9.78 -2.24 -4.66
C ARG A 53 9.39 -3.48 -5.48
N ARG A 54 10.39 -4.17 -6.06
CA ARG A 54 10.20 -5.43 -6.82
C ARG A 54 9.61 -6.58 -5.98
N ASN A 55 9.78 -6.50 -4.66
CA ASN A 55 9.26 -7.48 -3.72
C ASN A 55 7.81 -7.18 -3.33
N VAL A 56 7.26 -6.01 -3.69
CA VAL A 56 5.88 -5.63 -3.37
C VAL A 56 5.04 -5.78 -4.63
N ILE A 57 4.33 -6.89 -4.73
CA ILE A 57 3.45 -7.20 -5.86
C ILE A 57 2.01 -6.85 -5.52
N LEU A 58 1.36 -6.09 -6.39
CA LEU A 58 -0.08 -5.86 -6.30
C LEU A 58 -0.81 -7.10 -6.83
N LEU A 59 -1.48 -7.85 -5.96
CA LEU A 59 -2.28 -9.01 -6.34
C LEU A 59 -3.65 -8.61 -6.88
N SER A 60 -4.32 -7.66 -6.21
CA SER A 60 -5.68 -7.25 -6.58
C SER A 60 -6.00 -5.85 -6.07
N GLY A 61 -7.02 -5.22 -6.65
CA GLY A 61 -7.46 -3.88 -6.25
C GLY A 61 -6.75 -2.73 -6.97
N SER A 62 -6.21 -2.95 -8.16
CA SER A 62 -5.62 -1.88 -8.99
C SER A 62 -6.55 -0.66 -9.13
N LYS A 63 -7.84 -0.90 -9.37
CA LYS A 63 -8.89 0.13 -9.51
C LYS A 63 -9.72 0.38 -8.24
N SER A 64 -9.44 -0.33 -7.14
CA SER A 64 -10.19 -0.21 -5.88
C SER A 64 -9.35 0.43 -4.78
N LYS A 65 -10.03 0.96 -3.76
CA LYS A 65 -9.44 1.43 -2.50
C LYS A 65 -8.91 0.26 -1.68
N ASN A 66 -9.58 -0.89 -1.73
CA ASN A 66 -9.11 -2.11 -1.10
C ASN A 66 -8.17 -2.84 -2.05
N LYS A 67 -6.91 -2.97 -1.66
CA LYS A 67 -5.84 -3.60 -2.44
C LYS A 67 -5.25 -4.75 -1.66
N ALA A 68 -4.85 -5.81 -2.35
CA ALA A 68 -4.05 -6.87 -1.77
C ALA A 68 -2.64 -6.77 -2.32
N PHE A 69 -1.65 -6.69 -1.44
CA PHE A 69 -0.25 -6.72 -1.82
C PHE A 69 0.41 -7.99 -1.27
N GLU A 70 1.29 -8.56 -2.07
CA GLU A 70 2.16 -9.64 -1.67
C GLU A 70 3.59 -9.11 -1.53
N ILE A 71 4.18 -9.40 -0.37
CA ILE A 71 5.58 -9.10 -0.09
C ILE A 71 6.37 -10.40 -0.29
N LEU A 72 7.17 -10.42 -1.35
CA LEU A 72 8.09 -11.49 -1.74
C LEU A 72 9.51 -11.15 -1.27
N GLY A 73 9.87 -11.61 -0.08
CA GLY A 73 11.19 -11.33 0.47
C GLY A 73 11.11 -11.25 1.97
N SER A 74 11.23 -12.43 2.60
CA SER A 74 11.54 -12.58 4.01
C SER A 74 12.94 -13.19 4.06
N TYR A 75 13.92 -12.45 4.55
CA TYR A 75 15.05 -12.96 5.33
C TYR A 75 15.43 -11.86 6.31
#